data_AF-A0A2V1CWV4-F1
#
_entry.id   AF-A0A2V1CWV4-F1
#
_cell.length_a   1.000
_cell.length_b   1.000
_cell.length_c   1.000
_cell.angle_alpha   90.00
_cell.angle_beta   90.00
_cell.angle_gamma   90.00
#
_symmetry.space_group_name_H-M   'P 1'
#
loop_
_entity.id
_entity.type
_entity.pdbx_description
1 polymer ?
#
loop_
_entity_poly.entity_id
_entity_poly.type
_entity_poly.pdbx_seq_one_letter_code
_entity_poly.pdbx_strand_id
1 'polypeptide(L)' 'MPAHDGTQFFLFITDDATRYTWCARFSKKEDLYRTFKNLHKHIERTHNITIREYRMDGEFSGGP' A
#
# COMPACT_ATOMS: atom_id res chain seq x y z
N MET A 1 -20.76 -4.78 -20.88
CA MET A 1 -20.94 -5.12 -19.45
C MET A 1 -19.58 -4.97 -18.77
N PRO A 2 -19.43 -4.28 -17.64
CA PRO A 2 -18.13 -4.25 -16.98
C PRO A 2 -17.90 -5.61 -16.32
N ALA A 3 -16.83 -6.29 -16.72
CA ALA A 3 -16.40 -7.54 -16.12
C ALA A 3 -15.91 -7.28 -14.69
N HIS A 4 -16.69 -7.67 -13.70
CA HIS A 4 -16.22 -7.78 -12.32
C HIS A 4 -15.87 -9.24 -12.06
N ASP A 5 -14.64 -9.65 -12.40
CA ASP A 5 -14.14 -11.03 -12.29
C ASP A 5 -13.81 -11.46 -10.83
N GLY A 6 -14.40 -10.81 -9.83
CA GLY A 6 -14.16 -11.13 -8.41
C GLY A 6 -12.69 -10.97 -7.94
N THR A 7 -11.80 -10.45 -8.79
CA THR A 7 -10.38 -10.23 -8.48
C THR A 7 -10.23 -9.31 -7.28
N GLN A 8 -9.42 -9.73 -6.30
CA GLN A 8 -9.10 -8.93 -5.12
C GLN A 8 -7.63 -8.58 -5.14
N PHE A 9 -7.32 -7.35 -4.76
CA PHE A 9 -5.95 -6.85 -4.68
C PHE A 9 -5.55 -6.62 -3.23
N PHE A 10 -4.27 -6.83 -2.95
CA PHE A 10 -3.69 -6.65 -1.63
C PHE A 10 -2.41 -5.84 -1.74
N LEU A 11 -2.27 -4.83 -0.88
CA LEU A 11 -1.03 -4.10 -0.67
C LEU A 11 -0.38 -4.63 0.61
N PHE A 12 0.91 -4.93 0.53
CA PHE A 12 1.74 -5.29 1.68
C PHE A 12 2.82 -4.23 1.86
N ILE A 13 2.94 -3.70 3.08
CA ILE A 13 4.05 -2.81 3.48
C ILE A 13 4.79 -3.53 4.60
N THR A 14 6.07 -3.82 4.38
CA THR A 14 6.92 -4.47 5.38
C THR A 14 7.95 -3.48 5.87
N ASP A 15 8.01 -3.29 7.19
CA ASP A 15 9.12 -2.59 7.82
C ASP A 15 10.34 -3.50 7.86
N ASP A 16 11.46 -3.03 7.32
CA ASP A 16 12.69 -3.83 7.22
C ASP A 16 13.37 -4.02 8.59
N ALA A 17 13.24 -3.04 9.48
CA ALA A 17 13.87 -3.05 10.80
C ALA A 17 13.19 -4.03 11.77
N THR A 18 11.87 -4.00 11.84
CA THR A 18 11.09 -4.86 12.77
C THR A 18 10.58 -6.14 12.13
N ARG A 19 10.66 -6.28 10.80
CA ARG A 19 10.04 -7.35 10.00
C ARG A 19 8.52 -7.42 10.14
N TYR A 20 7.88 -6.36 10.65
CA TYR A 20 6.44 -6.29 10.75
C TYR A 20 5.83 -5.95 9.38
N THR A 21 4.75 -6.63 9.00
CA THR A 21 4.03 -6.40 7.74
C THR A 21 2.61 -5.95 7.99
N TRP A 22 2.25 -4.79 7.46
CA TRP A 22 0.85 -4.35 7.34
C TRP A 22 0.28 -4.78 5.99
N CYS A 23 -1.01 -5.11 5.97
CA CYS A 23 -1.73 -5.44 4.74
C CYS A 23 -3.02 -4.61 4.59
N ALA A 24 -3.36 -4.28 3.35
CA ALA A 24 -4.63 -3.62 3.03
C ALA A 24 -5.23 -4.23 1.76
N ARG A 25 -6.52 -4.59 1.83
CA ARG A 25 -7.28 -5.14 0.70
C ARG A 25 -8.00 -4.03 -0.06
N PHE A 26 -8.03 -4.11 -1.38
CA PHE A 26 -8.73 -3.18 -2.25
C PHE A 26 -9.29 -3.88 -3.51
N SER A 27 -10.26 -3.23 -4.18
CA SER A 27 -11.08 -3.88 -5.21
C SER A 27 -10.65 -3.60 -6.65
N LYS A 28 -10.00 -2.46 -6.91
CA LYS A 28 -9.56 -2.07 -8.27
C LYS A 28 -8.09 -1.68 -8.24
N LYS A 29 -7.31 -2.07 -9.25
CA LYS A 29 -5.88 -1.71 -9.34
C LYS A 29 -5.62 -0.20 -9.20
N GLU A 30 -6.51 0.63 -9.73
CA GLU A 30 -6.48 2.10 -9.64
C GLU A 30 -6.54 2.64 -8.19
N ASP A 31 -7.12 1.88 -7.25
CA ASP A 31 -7.21 2.27 -5.84
C ASP A 31 -5.90 2.06 -5.06
N LEU A 32 -4.86 1.50 -5.70
CA LEU A 32 -3.56 1.20 -5.07
C LEU A 32 -2.96 2.44 -4.40
N TYR A 33 -2.84 3.57 -5.11
CA TYR A 33 -2.21 4.77 -4.55
C TYR A 33 -3.00 5.35 -3.37
N ARG A 34 -4.33 5.36 -3.46
CA ARG A 34 -5.20 5.80 -2.37
C ARG A 34 -5.04 4.89 -1.15
N THR A 35 -5.00 3.58 -1.36
CA THR A 35 -4.83 2.58 -0.32
C THR A 35 -3.47 2.71 0.36
N PHE A 36 -2.40 2.87 -0.43
CA PHE A 36 -1.05 3.14 0.06
C PHE A 36 -0.99 4.39 0.94
N LYS A 37 -1.52 5.53 0.47
CA LYS A 37 -1.49 6.80 1.23
C LYS A 37 -2.23 6.69 2.56
N ASN A 38 -3.35 5.97 2.58
CA ASN A 38 -4.11 5.73 3.80
C ASN A 38 -3.32 4.85 4.78
N LEU A 39 -2.71 3.78 4.29
CA LEU A 39 -1.92 2.86 5.12
C LEU A 39 -0.66 3.53 5.66
N HIS A 40 0.07 4.30 4.84
CA HIS A 40 1.20 5.13 5.25
C HIS A 40 0.83 6.05 6.43
N LYS A 41 -0.24 6.85 6.28
CA LYS A 41 -0.70 7.75 7.34
C LYS A 41 -1.13 7.01 8.60
N HIS A 42 -1.71 5.82 8.44
CA HIS A 42 -2.10 4.99 9.58
C HIS A 42 -0.85 4.53 10.36
N ILE A 43 0.17 4.01 9.67
CA ILE A 43 1.41 3.56 10.30
C ILE A 43 2.10 4.70 11.04
N GLU A 44 2.28 5.86 10.37
CA GLU A 44 2.92 7.03 10.99
C GLU A 44 2.20 7.49 12.26
N ARG A 45 0.86 7.56 12.23
CA ARG A 45 0.06 7.97 13.40
C ARG A 45 0.08 6.93 14.52
N THR A 46 -0.06 5.66 14.19
CA THR A 46 -0.10 4.56 15.18
C THR A 46 1.22 4.45 15.94
N HIS A 47 2.34 4.62 15.24
CA HIS A 47 3.67 4.48 15.83
C HIS A 47 4.33 5.80 16.21
N ASN A 48 3.70 6.94 15.89
CA ASN A 48 4.25 8.29 16.06
C ASN A 48 5.64 8.43 15.41
N ILE A 49 5.75 7.98 14.16
CA ILE A 49 6.98 8.01 13.36
C ILE A 49 6.76 8.75 12.04
N THR A 50 7.86 9.07 11.35
CA THR A 50 7.84 9.54 9.97
C THR A 50 8.54 8.54 9.08
N ILE A 51 7.83 8.00 8.08
CA ILE A 51 8.39 7.07 7.10
C ILE A 51 9.12 7.89 6.04
N ARG A 52 10.42 7.67 5.92
CA ARG A 52 11.29 8.49 5.07
C ARG A 52 11.37 7.99 3.64
N GLU A 53 11.39 6.67 3.47
CA GLU A 53 11.69 6.03 2.20
C GLU A 53 10.90 4.74 2.04
N TYR A 54 10.65 4.39 0.77
CA TYR A 54 10.01 3.15 0.37
C TYR A 54 10.85 2.46 -0.69
N ARG A 55 11.03 1.15 -0.56
CA ARG A 55 11.45 0.28 -1.65
C ARG A 55 10.21 -0.39 -2.22
N MET A 56 9.86 -0.09 -3.47
CA MET A 56 8.69 -0.65 -4.14
C MET A 56 9.11 -1.53 -5.31
N ASP A 57 8.29 -2.52 -5.66
CA ASP A 57 8.58 -3.53 -6.69
C ASP A 57 8.49 -3.01 -8.14
N GLY A 58 8.50 -1.69 -8.33
CA GLY A 58 8.45 -1.04 -9.66
C GLY A 58 7.05 -0.66 -10.16
N GLU A 59 5.99 -0.87 -9.38
CA GLU A 59 4.60 -0.52 -9.77
C GLU A 59 4.35 0.99 -9.90
N PHE A 60 5.27 1.83 -9.43
CA PHE A 60 5.22 3.30 -9.54
C PHE A 60 6.27 3.86 -10.51
N SER A 61 6.61 3.10 -11.55
CA SER A 61 7.63 3.47 -12.55
C SER A 61 7.31 4.74 -13.36
N GLY A 62 6.15 5.36 -13.16
CA GLY A 62 5.77 6.67 -13.71
C GLY A 62 5.82 7.85 -12.73
N GLY A 63 6.21 7.62 -11.47
CA GLY A 63 6.06 8.63 -10.40
C GLY A 63 4.60 8.79 -9.92
N PRO A 64 4.34 9.67 -8.94
CA PRO A 64 2.98 10.05 -8.55
C PRO A 64 2.25 10.87 -9.61
#